data_AF-A0A9N9LA46-F1
#
_entry.id   AF-A0A9N9LA46-F1
#
_cell.length_a   1.000
_cell.length_b   1.000
_cell.length_c   1.000
_cell.angle_alpha   90.00
_cell.angle_beta   90.00
_cell.angle_gamma   90.00
#
_symmetry.space_group_name_H-M   'P 1'
#
loop_
_entity.id
_entity.type
_entity.pdbx_description
1 polymer ?
#
loop_
_entity_poly.entity_id
_entity_poly.type
_entity_poly.pdbx_seq_one_letter_code
_entity_poly.pdbx_strand_id
1 'polypeptide(L)'
;MSRSANRNSPIRKISSKSKLKPILQERRSHAFNSRLRLATTQRDVFDWFDESPYNGGEVYSPQWQCRLTKWGEEFDNDLSSLHNQVARCEQEPEKLKIGLFFQTHSIAAFSLWHLLQACYELDKLICGTSAPVSEWQDLRPFEYLKSKDIMSTWRRNLRAFSSQVQQSNVGNNNFEKEAVTNRLHYLVQGVQALEEARAMAGKVFEMRKDNMRCSYWMLDHIQEAVDKRCRAIESISDSNIR
;
A
#
# COMPACT_ATOMS: atom_id res chain seq x y z
N MET A 1 -19.44 7.62 92.53
CA MET A 1 -19.81 6.36 91.85
C MET A 1 -20.92 6.66 90.86
N SER A 2 -20.64 6.61 89.54
CA SER A 2 -21.65 6.58 88.46
C SER A 2 -21.01 6.20 87.12
N ARG A 3 -21.34 4.97 86.68
CA ARG A 3 -21.65 4.47 85.32
C ARG A 3 -20.69 4.70 84.13
N SER A 4 -20.04 3.58 83.75
CA SER A 4 -19.87 2.96 82.42
C SER A 4 -20.34 3.71 81.16
N ALA A 5 -19.48 3.75 80.12
CA ALA A 5 -19.89 3.46 78.74
C ALA A 5 -18.69 3.05 77.85
N ASN A 6 -18.74 1.79 77.44
CA ASN A 6 -17.95 1.12 76.42
C ASN A 6 -18.20 1.74 75.03
N ARG A 7 -17.14 2.00 74.22
CA ARG A 7 -17.27 2.39 72.80
C ARG A 7 -16.40 1.49 71.92
N ASN A 8 -17.06 0.52 71.28
CA ASN A 8 -16.56 -0.20 70.13
C ASN A 8 -16.40 0.75 68.93
N SER A 9 -15.23 0.73 68.29
CA SER A 9 -14.99 1.42 67.02
C SER A 9 -15.43 0.56 65.83
N PRO A 10 -16.16 1.10 64.83
CA PRO A 10 -16.44 0.37 63.60
C PRO A 10 -15.29 0.51 62.60
N ILE A 11 -14.78 -0.64 62.14
CA ILE A 11 -13.85 -0.76 61.01
C ILE A 11 -14.57 -0.30 59.73
N ARG A 12 -14.12 0.83 59.16
CA ARG A 12 -14.55 1.33 57.84
C ARG A 12 -14.01 0.40 56.75
N LYS A 13 -14.86 -0.43 56.15
CA LYS A 13 -14.58 -1.07 54.86
C LYS A 13 -14.65 -0.02 53.75
N ILE A 14 -13.49 0.38 53.22
CA ILE A 14 -13.40 1.23 52.03
C ILE A 14 -13.72 0.37 50.81
N SER A 15 -14.88 0.63 50.21
CA SER A 15 -15.36 0.05 48.96
C SER A 15 -14.53 0.57 47.77
N SER A 16 -13.74 -0.30 47.14
CA SER A 16 -12.89 -0.02 45.97
C SER A 16 -13.62 -0.22 44.63
N LYS A 17 -14.91 0.09 44.54
CA LYS A 17 -15.73 -0.15 43.31
C LYS A 17 -15.93 1.06 42.37
N SER A 18 -15.27 2.21 42.57
CA SER A 18 -15.52 3.41 41.74
C SER A 18 -14.56 3.68 40.58
N LYS A 19 -13.44 2.93 40.44
CA LYS A 19 -12.40 3.24 39.43
C LYS A 19 -12.53 2.52 38.08
N LEU A 20 -13.46 1.57 37.93
CA LEU A 20 -13.62 0.77 36.69
C LEU A 20 -14.55 1.40 35.65
N LYS A 21 -15.44 2.32 36.05
CA LYS A 21 -16.43 2.94 35.14
C LYS A 21 -15.83 3.97 34.15
N PRO A 22 -14.86 4.84 34.52
CA PRO A 22 -14.30 5.83 33.59
C PRO A 22 -13.55 5.17 32.43
N ILE A 23 -12.75 4.14 32.74
CA ILE A 23 -11.88 3.44 31.77
C ILE A 23 -12.71 2.71 30.70
N LEU A 24 -13.86 2.14 31.07
CA LEU A 24 -14.77 1.47 30.13
C LEU A 24 -15.52 2.46 29.22
N GLN A 25 -15.81 3.67 29.71
CA GLN A 25 -16.50 4.71 28.95
C GLN A 25 -15.54 5.38 27.96
N GLU A 26 -14.32 5.67 28.39
CA GLU A 26 -13.26 6.26 27.56
C GLU A 26 -12.83 5.32 26.42
N ARG A 27 -12.69 4.01 26.69
CA ARG A 27 -12.45 2.99 25.65
C ARG A 27 -13.58 2.88 24.64
N ARG A 28 -14.84 3.05 25.06
CA ARG A 28 -16.00 3.03 24.15
C ARG A 28 -16.03 4.27 23.26
N SER A 29 -15.72 5.44 23.82
CA SER A 29 -15.62 6.69 23.06
C SER A 29 -14.46 6.65 22.05
N HIS A 30 -13.31 6.08 22.44
CA HIS A 30 -12.16 5.92 21.54
C HIS A 30 -12.48 5.00 20.36
N ALA A 31 -12.95 3.79 20.65
CA ALA A 31 -13.30 2.81 19.61
C ALA A 31 -14.42 3.31 18.68
N PHE A 32 -15.36 4.11 19.20
CA PHE A 32 -16.39 4.76 18.38
C PHE A 32 -15.80 5.81 17.44
N ASN A 33 -14.91 6.68 17.95
CA ASN A 33 -14.27 7.72 17.16
C ASN A 33 -13.36 7.13 16.07
N SER A 34 -12.57 6.10 16.39
CA SER A 34 -11.69 5.44 15.41
C SER A 34 -12.49 4.75 14.30
N ARG A 35 -13.64 4.13 14.63
CA ARG A 35 -14.56 3.55 13.63
C ARG A 35 -15.22 4.62 12.75
N LEU A 36 -15.65 5.72 13.35
CA LEU A 36 -16.26 6.83 12.61
C LEU A 36 -15.25 7.44 11.63
N ARG A 37 -14.00 7.65 12.08
CA ARG A 37 -12.89 8.13 11.24
C ARG A 37 -12.63 7.20 10.05
N LEU A 38 -12.53 5.90 10.31
CA LEU A 38 -12.31 4.92 9.25
C LEU A 38 -13.44 4.94 8.21
N ALA A 39 -14.70 5.02 8.66
CA ALA A 39 -15.85 5.08 7.78
C ALA A 39 -15.85 6.36 6.91
N THR A 40 -15.51 7.52 7.46
CA THR A 40 -15.39 8.77 6.68
C THR A 40 -14.24 8.68 5.69
N THR A 41 -13.08 8.20 6.11
CA THR A 41 -11.90 8.08 5.25
C THR A 41 -12.12 7.10 4.10
N GLN A 42 -12.83 6.00 4.37
CA GLN A 42 -13.22 5.04 3.34
C GLN A 42 -14.23 5.65 2.36
N ARG A 43 -15.20 6.42 2.86
CA ARG A 43 -16.17 7.14 2.03
C ARG A 43 -15.48 8.15 1.11
N ASP A 44 -14.51 8.92 1.61
CA ASP A 44 -13.76 9.86 0.79
C ASP A 44 -13.03 9.16 -0.37
N VAL A 45 -12.48 7.96 -0.12
CA VAL A 45 -11.84 7.16 -1.17
C VAL A 45 -12.88 6.65 -2.18
N PHE A 46 -14.05 6.20 -1.72
CA PHE A 46 -15.14 5.76 -2.60
C PHE A 46 -15.66 6.89 -3.47
N ASP A 47 -16.02 8.02 -2.88
CA ASP A 47 -16.58 9.17 -3.59
C ASP A 47 -15.56 9.68 -4.64
N TRP A 48 -14.27 9.76 -4.27
CA TRP A 48 -13.20 10.09 -5.22
C TRP A 48 -13.02 9.05 -6.32
N PHE A 49 -13.15 7.76 -6.00
CA PHE A 49 -12.97 6.66 -6.93
C PHE A 49 -14.12 6.55 -7.93
N ASP A 50 -15.37 6.75 -7.49
CA ASP A 50 -16.56 6.73 -8.35
C ASP A 50 -16.57 7.91 -9.36
N GLU A 51 -15.97 9.05 -8.98
CA GLU A 51 -15.76 10.19 -9.89
C GLU A 51 -14.55 10.00 -10.83
N SER A 52 -13.73 8.98 -10.61
CA SER A 52 -12.55 8.68 -11.41
C SER A 52 -12.92 7.80 -12.62
N PRO A 53 -12.34 8.01 -13.81
CA PRO A 53 -12.60 7.17 -14.99
C PRO A 53 -12.02 5.73 -14.88
N TYR A 54 -11.64 5.28 -13.68
CA TYR A 54 -10.93 4.03 -13.45
C TYR A 54 -11.82 2.89 -12.97
N ASN A 55 -11.67 1.72 -13.61
CA ASN A 55 -12.35 0.48 -13.23
C ASN A 55 -11.50 -0.39 -12.28
N GLY A 56 -10.91 0.21 -11.24
CA GLY A 56 -10.21 -0.50 -10.16
C GLY A 56 -11.15 -1.09 -9.10
N GLY A 57 -11.87 -2.18 -9.41
CA GLY A 57 -12.89 -2.79 -8.53
C GLY A 57 -12.44 -3.31 -7.14
N GLU A 58 -11.18 -3.12 -6.75
CA GLU A 58 -10.64 -3.61 -5.46
C GLU A 58 -11.17 -2.83 -4.24
N VAL A 59 -11.64 -1.59 -4.40
CA VAL A 59 -12.12 -0.75 -3.27
C VAL A 59 -13.35 -1.36 -2.58
N TYR A 60 -14.14 -2.13 -3.33
CA TYR A 60 -15.32 -2.83 -2.85
C TYR A 60 -15.02 -4.23 -2.30
N SER A 61 -13.77 -4.67 -2.34
CA SER A 61 -13.39 -6.04 -1.97
C SER A 61 -13.37 -6.25 -0.44
N PRO A 62 -13.72 -7.45 0.06
CA PRO A 62 -13.55 -7.80 1.48
C PRO A 62 -12.10 -7.69 1.95
N GLN A 63 -11.13 -7.95 1.07
CA GLN A 63 -9.70 -7.83 1.36
C GLN A 63 -9.31 -6.39 1.69
N TRP A 64 -9.83 -5.43 0.92
CA TRP A 64 -9.63 -4.00 1.19
C TRP A 64 -10.20 -3.61 2.56
N GLN A 65 -11.42 -4.02 2.88
CA GLN A 65 -12.03 -3.76 4.19
C GLN A 65 -11.22 -4.36 5.35
N CYS A 66 -10.69 -5.57 5.17
CA CYS A 66 -9.82 -6.21 6.16
C CYS A 66 -8.53 -5.39 6.40
N ARG A 67 -7.90 -4.88 5.34
CA ARG A 67 -6.71 -4.02 5.43
C ARG A 67 -7.02 -2.71 6.16
N LEU A 68 -8.12 -2.04 5.78
CA LEU A 68 -8.57 -0.80 6.42
C LEU A 68 -8.77 -0.98 7.93
N THR A 69 -9.41 -2.07 8.33
CA THR A 69 -9.62 -2.41 9.75
C THR A 69 -8.29 -2.57 10.48
N LYS A 70 -7.37 -3.37 9.93
CA LYS A 70 -6.04 -3.59 10.52
C LYS A 70 -5.23 -2.29 10.64
N TRP A 71 -5.25 -1.44 9.61
CA TRP A 71 -4.54 -0.15 9.66
C TRP A 71 -5.16 0.81 10.67
N GLY A 72 -6.49 0.80 10.82
CA GLY A 72 -7.18 1.56 11.85
C GLY A 72 -6.74 1.15 13.26
N GLU A 73 -6.58 -0.15 13.51
CA GLU A 73 -6.11 -0.69 14.79
C GLU A 73 -4.62 -0.44 15.03
N GLU A 74 -3.76 -0.59 14.01
CA GLU A 74 -2.31 -0.40 14.12
C GLU A 74 -1.92 1.07 14.35
N PHE A 75 -2.68 2.01 13.77
CA PHE A 75 -2.39 3.45 13.77
C PHE A 75 -3.46 4.26 14.51
N ASP A 76 -3.92 3.74 15.65
CA ASP A 76 -4.90 4.38 16.55
C ASP A 76 -4.28 5.51 17.39
N ASN A 77 -3.48 6.36 16.73
CA ASN A 77 -2.83 7.53 17.32
C ASN A 77 -3.52 8.83 16.89
N ASP A 78 -3.17 9.91 17.59
CA ASP A 78 -3.51 11.27 17.18
C ASP A 78 -2.98 11.61 15.78
N LEU A 79 -3.79 12.32 14.99
CA LEU A 79 -3.53 12.59 13.58
C LEU A 79 -2.28 13.45 13.37
N SER A 80 -2.01 14.42 14.25
CA SER A 80 -0.80 15.25 14.17
C SER A 80 0.47 14.43 14.39
N SER A 81 0.42 13.43 15.29
CA SER A 81 1.52 12.47 15.46
C SER A 81 1.77 11.66 14.20
N LEU A 82 0.71 11.18 13.54
CA LEU A 82 0.82 10.41 12.30
C LEU A 82 1.41 11.25 11.15
N HIS A 83 0.96 12.50 10.98
CA HIS A 83 1.55 13.41 9.98
C HIS A 83 3.04 13.63 10.20
N ASN A 84 3.48 13.81 11.46
CA ASN A 84 4.90 13.94 11.79
C ASN A 84 5.70 12.66 11.47
N GLN A 85 5.11 11.48 11.66
CA GLN A 85 5.74 10.22 11.29
C GLN A 85 5.89 10.07 9.77
N VAL A 86 4.86 10.44 8.99
CA VAL A 86 4.94 10.46 7.52
C VAL A 86 6.00 11.46 7.04
N ALA A 87 6.06 12.67 7.64
CA ALA A 87 7.06 13.66 7.29
C ALA A 87 8.50 13.16 7.52
N ARG A 88 8.74 12.41 8.62
CA ARG A 88 10.07 11.80 8.88
C ARG A 88 10.48 10.77 7.84
N CYS A 89 9.53 10.17 7.12
CA CYS A 89 9.84 9.23 6.05
C CYS A 89 10.48 9.91 4.83
N GLU A 90 10.51 11.25 4.74
CA GLU A 90 11.25 11.96 3.69
C GLU A 90 12.74 11.59 3.67
N GLN A 91 13.35 11.38 4.85
CA GLN A 91 14.77 10.99 4.97
C GLN A 91 14.98 9.48 4.78
N GLU A 92 13.96 8.68 5.08
CA GLU A 92 14.01 7.22 5.00
C GLU A 92 12.69 6.68 4.38
N PRO A 93 12.51 6.86 3.06
CA PRO A 93 11.26 6.51 2.35
C PRO A 93 10.85 5.06 2.56
N GLU A 94 11.82 4.15 2.63
CA GLU A 94 11.65 2.72 2.86
C GLU A 94 10.93 2.44 4.18
N LYS A 95 10.96 3.35 5.15
CA LYS A 95 10.25 3.18 6.42
C LYS A 95 8.76 3.46 6.32
N LEU A 96 8.28 4.07 5.24
CA LEU A 96 6.85 4.37 5.09
C LEU A 96 6.02 3.09 5.13
N LYS A 97 4.99 3.07 5.97
CA LYS A 97 3.96 2.03 5.94
C LYS A 97 2.73 2.57 5.21
N ILE A 98 2.16 1.77 4.31
CA ILE A 98 0.97 2.18 3.54
C ILE A 98 -0.21 2.52 4.47
N GLY A 99 -0.41 1.77 5.55
CA GLY A 99 -1.47 2.02 6.53
C GLY A 99 -1.29 3.33 7.29
N LEU A 100 -0.05 3.67 7.67
CA LEU A 100 0.29 4.96 8.27
C LEU A 100 -0.08 6.10 7.32
N PHE A 101 0.33 5.97 6.05
CA PHE A 101 0.04 6.97 5.04
C PHE A 101 -1.46 7.11 4.79
N PHE A 102 -2.19 5.99 4.78
CA PHE A 102 -3.64 5.96 4.60
C PHE A 102 -4.39 6.73 5.68
N GLN A 103 -3.97 6.62 6.95
CA GLN A 103 -4.60 7.38 8.03
C GLN A 103 -4.43 8.90 7.88
N THR A 104 -3.36 9.35 7.21
CA THR A 104 -3.07 10.78 7.02
C THR A 104 -3.55 11.36 5.70
N HIS A 105 -3.54 10.55 4.63
CA HIS A 105 -3.73 10.97 3.25
C HIS A 105 -4.35 9.83 2.42
N SER A 106 -5.58 9.42 2.78
CA SER A 106 -6.22 8.19 2.27
C SER A 106 -6.28 8.05 0.76
N ILE A 107 -6.67 9.11 0.04
CA ILE A 107 -6.75 9.08 -1.43
C ILE A 107 -5.35 8.92 -2.06
N ALA A 108 -4.32 9.58 -1.52
CA ALA A 108 -2.95 9.43 -1.99
C ALA A 108 -2.36 8.06 -1.65
N ALA A 109 -2.68 7.52 -0.47
CA ALA A 109 -2.30 6.18 -0.08
C ALA A 109 -3.00 5.13 -0.94
N PHE A 110 -4.26 5.35 -1.29
CA PHE A 110 -5.01 4.47 -2.18
C PHE A 110 -4.42 4.48 -3.60
N SER A 111 -4.10 5.65 -4.16
CA SER A 111 -3.45 5.71 -5.48
C SER A 111 -2.06 5.07 -5.48
N LEU A 112 -1.27 5.24 -4.41
CA LEU A 112 0.00 4.52 -4.23
C LEU A 112 -0.21 3.02 -4.13
N TRP A 113 -1.22 2.56 -3.39
CA TRP A 113 -1.57 1.14 -3.32
C TRP A 113 -1.92 0.58 -4.70
N HIS A 114 -2.73 1.30 -5.48
CA HIS A 114 -3.10 0.88 -6.82
C HIS A 114 -1.89 0.77 -7.76
N LEU A 115 -0.96 1.73 -7.69
CA LEU A 115 0.32 1.65 -8.38
C LEU A 115 1.12 0.39 -8.00
N LEU A 116 1.21 0.09 -6.70
CA LEU A 116 1.90 -1.11 -6.23
C LEU A 116 1.26 -2.38 -6.78
N GLN A 117 -0.07 -2.47 -6.83
CA GLN A 117 -0.76 -3.61 -7.44
C GLN A 117 -0.41 -3.77 -8.92
N ALA A 118 -0.40 -2.68 -9.69
CA ALA A 118 0.01 -2.72 -11.09
C ALA A 118 1.46 -3.21 -11.25
N CYS A 119 2.37 -2.76 -10.37
CA CYS A 119 3.73 -3.27 -10.32
C CYS A 119 3.79 -4.78 -10.01
N TYR A 120 3.02 -5.27 -9.03
CA TYR A 120 3.00 -6.68 -8.67
C TYR A 120 2.42 -7.59 -9.76
N GLU A 121 1.39 -7.13 -10.49
CA GLU A 121 0.87 -7.88 -11.63
C GLU A 121 1.91 -7.94 -12.77
N LEU A 122 2.59 -6.84 -13.04
CA LEU A 122 3.67 -6.82 -14.01
C LEU A 122 4.86 -7.70 -13.59
N ASP A 123 5.19 -7.74 -12.30
CA ASP A 123 6.19 -8.64 -11.73
C ASP A 123 5.87 -10.10 -12.03
N LYS A 124 4.61 -10.51 -11.86
CA LYS A 124 4.16 -11.88 -12.16
C LYS A 124 4.31 -12.22 -13.63
N LEU A 125 3.98 -11.29 -14.53
CA LEU A 125 4.10 -11.50 -15.97
C LEU A 125 5.57 -11.66 -16.41
N ILE A 126 6.45 -10.85 -15.82
CA ILE A 126 7.88 -10.85 -16.15
C ILE A 126 8.60 -12.03 -15.52
N CYS A 127 8.35 -12.32 -14.25
CA CYS A 127 9.09 -13.35 -13.52
C CYS A 127 8.43 -14.73 -13.60
N GLY A 128 7.17 -14.81 -14.03
CA GLY A 128 6.40 -16.05 -14.00
C GLY A 128 6.31 -16.64 -12.59
N THR A 129 6.34 -17.96 -12.50
CA THR A 129 6.30 -18.71 -11.22
C THR A 129 7.62 -18.71 -10.46
N SER A 130 8.68 -18.11 -11.01
CA SER A 130 10.03 -18.18 -10.44
C SER A 130 10.31 -17.16 -9.33
N ALA A 131 9.49 -16.12 -9.21
CA ALA A 131 9.68 -15.06 -8.23
C ALA A 131 8.69 -15.16 -7.07
N PRO A 132 9.13 -14.87 -5.84
CA PRO A 132 8.25 -14.82 -4.68
C PRO A 132 7.50 -13.48 -4.64
N VAL A 133 6.67 -13.20 -5.65
CA VAL A 133 5.92 -11.93 -5.71
C VAL A 133 5.04 -11.75 -4.47
N SER A 134 4.54 -12.84 -3.89
CA SER A 134 3.82 -12.79 -2.60
C SER A 134 4.68 -12.24 -1.46
N GLU A 135 5.96 -12.57 -1.38
CA GLU A 135 6.87 -12.03 -0.37
C GLU A 135 7.18 -10.56 -0.63
N TRP A 136 7.20 -10.14 -1.90
CA TRP A 136 7.41 -8.73 -2.26
C TRP A 136 6.23 -7.85 -1.86
N GLN A 137 5.01 -8.40 -1.80
CA GLN A 137 3.82 -7.70 -1.33
C GLN A 137 3.85 -7.40 0.18
N ASP A 138 4.68 -8.10 0.94
CA ASP A 138 4.89 -7.86 2.37
C ASP A 138 5.89 -6.73 2.65
N LEU A 139 6.64 -6.29 1.62
CA LEU A 139 7.58 -5.18 1.74
C LEU A 139 6.86 -3.84 1.86
N ARG A 140 7.56 -2.87 2.45
CA ARG A 140 7.07 -1.49 2.47
C ARG A 140 7.08 -0.89 1.06
N PRO A 141 6.19 0.07 0.74
CA PRO A 141 6.06 0.63 -0.61
C PRO A 141 7.40 1.01 -1.26
N PHE A 142 8.20 1.83 -0.58
CA PHE A 142 9.46 2.32 -1.15
C PHE A 142 10.63 1.35 -0.95
N GLU A 143 10.54 0.42 0.00
CA GLU A 143 11.47 -0.71 0.08
C GLU A 143 11.33 -1.60 -1.17
N TYR A 144 10.09 -1.94 -1.55
CA TYR A 144 9.77 -2.65 -2.77
C TYR A 144 10.19 -1.86 -4.03
N LEU A 145 9.74 -0.61 -4.16
CA LEU A 145 9.97 0.19 -5.37
C LEU A 145 11.46 0.43 -5.64
N LYS A 146 12.28 0.54 -4.59
CA LYS A 146 13.73 0.81 -4.67
C LYS A 146 14.59 -0.47 -4.62
N SER A 147 13.99 -1.65 -4.45
CA SER A 147 14.75 -2.90 -4.29
C SER A 147 15.60 -3.23 -5.52
N LYS A 148 16.91 -3.30 -5.31
CA LYS A 148 17.88 -3.70 -6.36
C LYS A 148 17.76 -5.19 -6.71
N ASP A 149 17.37 -6.02 -5.74
CA ASP A 149 17.26 -7.47 -5.91
C ASP A 149 16.06 -7.84 -6.78
N ILE A 150 14.94 -7.14 -6.58
CA ILE A 150 13.75 -7.26 -7.44
C ILE A 150 14.11 -6.86 -8.87
N MET A 151 14.78 -5.71 -9.05
CA MET A 151 15.23 -5.26 -10.37
C MET A 151 16.26 -6.21 -11.03
N SER A 152 17.14 -6.84 -10.24
CA SER A 152 18.07 -7.86 -10.74
C SER A 152 17.31 -9.10 -11.25
N THR A 153 16.32 -9.55 -10.49
CA THR A 153 15.44 -10.67 -10.85
C THR A 153 14.66 -10.36 -12.12
N TRP A 154 14.13 -9.17 -12.25
CA TRP A 154 13.52 -8.66 -13.48
C TRP A 154 14.46 -8.79 -14.66
N ARG A 155 15.64 -8.16 -14.61
CA ARG A 155 16.61 -8.16 -15.72
C ARG A 155 17.04 -9.56 -16.14
N ARG A 156 17.13 -10.49 -15.20
CA ARG A 156 17.44 -11.90 -15.49
C ARG A 156 16.30 -12.58 -16.26
N ASN A 157 15.07 -12.47 -15.75
CA ASN A 157 13.89 -13.09 -16.39
C ASN A 157 13.57 -12.49 -17.76
N LEU A 158 13.74 -11.18 -17.87
CA LEU A 158 13.59 -10.43 -19.11
C LEU A 158 14.60 -10.85 -20.18
N ARG A 159 15.88 -11.04 -19.82
CA ARG A 159 16.89 -11.60 -20.73
C ARG A 159 16.56 -13.02 -21.16
N ALA A 160 16.14 -13.87 -20.22
CA ALA A 160 15.71 -15.23 -20.54
C ALA A 160 14.52 -15.23 -21.50
N PHE A 161 13.55 -14.34 -21.30
CA PHE A 161 12.41 -14.19 -22.18
C PHE A 161 12.81 -13.67 -23.58
N SER A 162 13.73 -12.71 -23.67
CA SER A 162 14.30 -12.25 -24.95
C SER A 162 14.90 -13.40 -25.75
N SER A 163 15.69 -14.27 -25.10
CA SER A 163 16.27 -15.45 -25.75
C SER A 163 15.19 -16.44 -26.22
N GLN A 164 14.10 -16.61 -25.46
CA GLN A 164 12.95 -17.43 -25.88
C GLN A 164 12.27 -16.85 -27.12
N VAL A 165 12.07 -15.52 -27.18
CA VAL A 165 11.52 -14.85 -28.37
C VAL A 165 12.37 -15.13 -29.59
N GLN A 166 13.69 -14.96 -29.49
CA GLN A 166 14.62 -15.20 -30.60
C GLN A 166 14.60 -16.67 -31.05
N GLN A 167 14.61 -17.62 -30.12
CA GLN A 167 14.56 -19.06 -30.44
C GLN A 167 13.22 -19.45 -31.07
N SER A 168 12.11 -18.91 -30.56
CA SER A 168 10.77 -19.18 -31.10
C SER A 168 10.63 -18.71 -32.54
N ASN A 169 11.29 -17.61 -32.92
CA ASN A 169 11.27 -17.09 -34.30
C ASN A 169 12.01 -18.00 -35.29
N VAL A 170 13.07 -18.69 -34.85
CA VAL A 170 13.88 -19.59 -35.70
C VAL A 170 13.27 -20.99 -35.79
N GLY A 171 12.55 -21.43 -34.75
CA GLY A 171 11.90 -22.74 -34.70
C GLY A 171 10.61 -22.83 -35.55
N ASN A 172 10.30 -24.04 -36.03
CA ASN A 172 9.01 -24.37 -36.68
C ASN A 172 7.91 -24.79 -35.67
N ASN A 173 8.10 -24.50 -34.37
CA ASN A 173 7.13 -24.86 -33.33
C ASN A 173 6.07 -23.75 -33.15
N ASN A 174 4.93 -23.89 -33.81
CA ASN A 174 3.84 -22.90 -33.76
C ASN A 174 3.29 -22.68 -32.34
N PHE A 175 3.27 -23.71 -31.49
CA PHE A 175 2.77 -23.58 -30.10
C PHE A 175 3.66 -22.67 -29.25
N GLU A 176 4.98 -22.74 -29.45
CA GLU A 176 5.94 -21.91 -28.72
C GLU A 176 5.85 -20.44 -29.17
N LYS A 177 5.70 -20.20 -30.47
CA LYS A 177 5.44 -18.87 -31.03
C LYS A 177 4.17 -18.24 -30.46
N GLU A 178 3.09 -19.02 -30.37
CA GLU A 178 1.82 -18.56 -29.80
C GLU A 178 1.96 -18.23 -28.31
N ALA A 179 2.60 -19.10 -27.52
CA ALA A 179 2.84 -18.85 -26.10
C ALA A 179 3.67 -17.58 -25.85
N VAL A 180 4.72 -17.36 -26.64
CA VAL A 180 5.54 -16.14 -26.60
C VAL A 180 4.72 -14.91 -26.97
N THR A 181 3.91 -15.01 -28.03
CA THR A 181 3.04 -13.91 -28.50
C THR A 181 2.01 -13.52 -27.45
N ASN A 182 1.36 -14.49 -26.83
CA ASN A 182 0.41 -14.25 -25.74
C ASN A 182 1.09 -13.59 -24.55
N ARG A 183 2.30 -14.03 -24.19
CA ARG A 183 3.06 -13.41 -23.10
C ARG A 183 3.46 -11.97 -23.42
N LEU A 184 3.89 -11.68 -24.64
CA LEU A 184 4.15 -10.29 -25.08
C LEU A 184 2.89 -9.44 -24.99
N HIS A 185 1.74 -9.96 -25.43
CA HIS A 185 0.46 -9.27 -25.33
C HIS A 185 0.10 -8.92 -23.88
N TYR A 186 0.22 -9.86 -22.96
CA TYR A 186 -0.02 -9.58 -21.54
C TYR A 186 0.99 -8.60 -20.93
N LEU A 187 2.26 -8.64 -21.35
CA LEU A 187 3.25 -7.66 -20.91
C LEU A 187 2.88 -6.24 -21.36
N VAL A 188 2.42 -6.06 -22.60
CA VAL A 188 1.95 -4.76 -23.10
C VAL A 188 0.77 -4.26 -22.28
N GLN A 189 -0.22 -5.13 -21.99
CA GLN A 189 -1.34 -4.78 -21.11
C GLN A 189 -0.89 -4.41 -19.70
N GLY A 190 0.08 -5.16 -19.14
CA GLY A 190 0.63 -4.88 -17.82
C GLY A 190 1.38 -3.54 -17.75
N VAL A 191 2.15 -3.19 -18.79
CA VAL A 191 2.82 -1.89 -18.90
C VAL A 191 1.80 -0.76 -19.03
N GLN A 192 0.76 -0.95 -19.85
CA GLN A 192 -0.31 0.03 -19.97
C GLN A 192 -0.99 0.26 -18.62
N ALA A 193 -1.36 -0.80 -17.89
CA ALA A 193 -1.95 -0.69 -16.55
C ALA A 193 -1.03 0.02 -15.55
N LEU A 194 0.29 -0.19 -15.64
CA LEU A 194 1.27 0.51 -14.81
C LEU A 194 1.35 2.01 -15.13
N GLU A 195 1.41 2.39 -16.40
CA GLU A 195 1.44 3.80 -16.81
C GLU A 195 0.14 4.53 -16.45
N GLU A 196 -0.97 3.82 -16.58
CA GLU A 196 -2.29 4.22 -16.10
C GLU A 196 -2.26 4.50 -14.58
N ALA A 197 -1.84 3.54 -13.76
CA ALA A 197 -1.74 3.72 -12.32
C ALA A 197 -0.75 4.83 -11.93
N ARG A 198 0.35 4.99 -12.69
CA ARG A 198 1.32 6.09 -12.54
C ARG A 198 0.67 7.44 -12.82
N ALA A 199 -0.08 7.58 -13.91
CA ALA A 199 -0.76 8.83 -14.26
C ALA A 199 -1.78 9.22 -13.19
N MET A 200 -2.54 8.25 -12.67
CA MET A 200 -3.45 8.45 -11.55
C MET A 200 -2.72 8.94 -10.29
N ALA A 201 -1.66 8.23 -9.87
CA ALA A 201 -0.86 8.63 -8.72
C ALA A 201 -0.26 10.03 -8.94
N GLY A 202 0.27 10.30 -10.14
CA GLY A 202 0.72 11.62 -10.59
C GLY A 202 -0.31 12.71 -10.29
N LYS A 203 -1.50 12.59 -10.88
CA LYS A 203 -2.59 13.55 -10.72
C LYS A 203 -2.99 13.76 -9.26
N VAL A 204 -3.13 12.68 -8.48
CA VAL A 204 -3.54 12.75 -7.06
C VAL A 204 -2.52 13.52 -6.23
N PHE A 205 -1.24 13.21 -6.39
CA PHE A 205 -0.19 13.84 -5.62
C PHE A 205 0.03 15.29 -6.06
N GLU A 206 -0.10 15.58 -7.36
CA GLU A 206 -0.03 16.94 -7.92
C GLU A 206 -1.13 17.85 -7.42
N MET A 207 -2.39 17.40 -7.49
CA MET A 207 -3.54 18.16 -6.98
C MET A 207 -3.45 18.47 -5.47
N ARG A 208 -2.61 17.74 -4.74
CA ARG A 208 -2.45 17.86 -3.29
C ARG A 208 -1.13 18.48 -2.87
N LYS A 209 -0.27 18.94 -3.80
CA LYS A 209 1.07 19.48 -3.50
C LYS A 209 1.05 20.57 -2.41
N ASP A 210 0.06 21.46 -2.45
CA ASP A 210 -0.04 22.57 -1.49
C ASP A 210 -0.46 22.10 -0.08
N ASN A 211 -1.15 20.97 0.02
CA ASN A 211 -1.73 20.45 1.26
C ASN A 211 -1.01 19.20 1.80
N MET A 212 -0.09 18.63 1.03
CA MET A 212 0.60 17.39 1.34
C MET A 212 2.09 17.59 1.05
N ARG A 213 2.85 18.03 2.05
CA ARG A 213 4.31 18.27 1.92
C ARG A 213 5.07 17.05 1.40
N CYS A 214 4.61 15.84 1.73
CA CYS A 214 5.21 14.60 1.24
C CYS A 214 4.96 14.32 -0.25
N SER A 215 4.09 15.08 -0.92
CA SER A 215 3.77 14.89 -2.34
C SER A 215 5.00 14.89 -3.24
N TYR A 216 5.92 15.84 -3.02
CA TYR A 216 7.06 16.05 -3.91
C TYR A 216 8.01 14.86 -3.91
N TRP A 217 8.54 14.49 -2.74
CA TRP A 217 9.51 13.39 -2.65
C TRP A 217 8.89 12.04 -2.99
N MET A 218 7.60 11.83 -2.69
CA MET A 218 6.92 10.59 -3.04
C MET A 218 6.74 10.45 -4.56
N LEU A 219 6.37 11.55 -5.24
CA LEU A 219 6.28 11.56 -6.70
C LEU A 219 7.62 11.26 -7.35
N ASP A 220 8.70 11.87 -6.87
CA ASP A 220 10.04 11.64 -7.42
C ASP A 220 10.42 10.15 -7.32
N HIS A 221 10.19 9.51 -6.17
CA HIS A 221 10.47 8.08 -6.01
C HIS A 221 9.55 7.18 -6.83
N ILE A 222 8.27 7.53 -6.96
CA ILE A 222 7.33 6.81 -7.84
C ILE A 222 7.82 6.88 -9.29
N GLN A 223 8.12 8.07 -9.79
CA GLN A 223 8.59 8.28 -11.16
C GLN A 223 9.89 7.53 -11.42
N GLU A 224 10.87 7.67 -10.54
CA GLU A 224 12.15 6.98 -10.66
C GLU A 224 11.96 5.46 -10.71
N ALA A 225 11.10 4.90 -9.86
CA ALA A 225 10.86 3.46 -9.78
C ALA A 225 10.10 2.90 -10.99
N VAL A 226 9.13 3.65 -11.53
CA VAL A 226 8.39 3.26 -12.74
C VAL A 226 9.28 3.39 -13.97
N ASP A 227 10.00 4.51 -14.12
CA ASP A 227 10.92 4.72 -15.26
C ASP A 227 11.99 3.63 -15.33
N LYS A 228 12.54 3.20 -14.19
CA LYS A 228 13.50 2.09 -14.14
C LYS A 228 12.91 0.77 -14.66
N ARG A 229 11.63 0.50 -14.38
CA ARG A 229 10.92 -0.70 -14.83
C ARG A 229 10.64 -0.61 -16.34
N CYS A 230 10.10 0.52 -16.81
CA CYS A 230 9.82 0.73 -18.24
C CYS A 230 11.10 0.62 -19.08
N ARG A 231 12.20 1.29 -18.68
CA ARG A 231 13.50 1.18 -19.38
C ARG A 231 14.05 -0.25 -19.40
N ALA A 232 13.82 -1.03 -18.34
CA ALA A 232 14.26 -2.43 -18.32
C ALA A 232 13.53 -3.26 -19.37
N ILE A 233 12.24 -2.98 -19.60
CA ILE A 233 11.42 -3.64 -20.63
C ILE A 233 11.86 -3.18 -22.03
N GLU A 234 12.00 -1.86 -22.24
CA GLU A 234 12.43 -1.28 -23.51
C GLU A 234 13.79 -1.83 -23.98
N SER A 235 14.75 -2.00 -23.06
CA SER A 235 16.09 -2.50 -23.38
C SER A 235 16.11 -3.89 -24.04
N ILE A 236 15.03 -4.65 -23.90
CA ILE A 236 14.87 -5.98 -24.52
C ILE A 236 14.26 -5.86 -25.90
N SER A 237 13.27 -4.98 -26.05
CA SER A 237 12.63 -4.70 -27.34
C SER A 237 13.66 -4.27 -28.37
N ASP A 238 14.59 -3.39 -27.98
CA ASP A 238 15.68 -2.93 -28.85
C ASP A 238 16.66 -4.05 -29.23
N SER A 239 16.86 -5.03 -28.34
CA SER A 239 17.74 -6.18 -28.59
C SER A 239 17.13 -7.24 -29.50
N ASN A 240 15.81 -7.19 -29.76
CA ASN A 240 15.09 -8.12 -30.63
C ASN A 240 14.84 -7.55 -32.05
N ILE A 241 15.10 -6.25 -32.26
CA ILE A 241 14.93 -5.57 -33.57
C ILE A 241 16.24 -5.55 -34.38
N ARG A 242 17.39 -5.83 -33.76
CA ARG A 242 18.70 -5.95 -34.42
C ARG A 242 19.05 -7.40 -34.71
#